data_AF-A0A1B8TVZ4-F1
#
_entry.id   AF-A0A1B8TVZ4-F1
#
_cell.length_a   1.000
_cell.length_b   1.000
_cell.length_c   1.000
_cell.angle_alpha   90.00
_cell.angle_beta   90.00
_cell.angle_gamma   90.00
#
_symmetry.space_group_name_H-M   'P 1'
#
loop_
_entity.id
_entity.type
_entity.pdbx_description
1 polymer ?
#
loop_
_entity_poly.entity_id
_entity_poly.type
_entity_poly.pdbx_seq_one_letter_code
_entity_poly.pdbx_strand_id
1 'polypeptide(L)'
;MGAKENILKDIHSLMTEKFTNPEAAFQNYDKDQDGALNKSEIKELLKDAGVSGFLRGIVAGEMLKGYDKSGDETINWEEFKVAIAELDRDY
;
A
#
# COMPACT_ATOMS: atom_id res chain seq x y z
N MET A 1 15.93 7.14 8.13
CA MET A 1 14.48 7.41 8.24
C MET A 1 14.04 8.06 6.94
N GLY A 2 13.70 7.20 5.96
CA GLY A 2 13.47 7.59 4.57
C GLY A 2 12.00 7.85 4.30
N ALA A 3 11.69 8.64 3.27
CA ALA A 3 10.32 8.99 2.87
C ALA A 3 9.38 7.76 2.75
N LYS A 4 9.92 6.60 2.37
CA LYS A 4 9.20 5.31 2.35
C LYS A 4 8.53 4.94 3.67
N GLU A 5 9.21 5.20 4.79
CA GLU A 5 8.82 4.74 6.13
C GLU A 5 7.67 5.56 6.68
N ASN A 6 7.69 6.88 6.44
CA ASN A 6 6.58 7.76 6.78
C ASN A 6 5.31 7.37 6.02
N ILE A 7 5.46 7.09 4.72
CA ILE A 7 4.30 6.81 3.88
C ILE A 7 3.68 5.47 4.21
N LEU A 8 4.49 4.46 4.49
CA LEU A 8 4.00 3.17 4.98
C LEU A 8 3.25 3.33 6.31
N LYS A 9 3.71 4.22 7.20
CA LYS A 9 3.00 4.55 8.44
C LYS A 9 1.66 5.25 8.19
N ASP A 10 1.61 6.21 7.26
CA ASP A 10 0.36 6.88 6.89
C ASP A 10 -0.66 5.88 6.31
N ILE A 11 -0.21 4.94 5.48
CA ILE A 11 -1.05 3.84 4.96
C ILE A 11 -1.55 2.96 6.09
N HIS A 12 -0.68 2.53 7.00
CA HIS A 12 -1.05 1.67 8.11
C HIS A 12 -2.06 2.36 9.04
N SER A 13 -1.84 3.64 9.38
CA SER A 13 -2.79 4.45 10.15
C SER A 13 -4.13 4.51 9.45
N LEU A 14 -4.14 4.91 8.17
CA LEU A 14 -5.36 4.96 7.37
C LEU A 14 -6.10 3.63 7.35
N MET A 15 -5.37 2.53 7.18
CA MET A 15 -5.95 1.19 7.12
C MET A 15 -6.56 0.75 8.44
N THR A 16 -5.84 0.93 9.54
CA THR A 16 -6.31 0.57 10.88
C THR A 16 -7.42 1.50 11.39
N GLU A 17 -7.45 2.76 10.94
CA GLU A 17 -8.47 3.74 11.28
C GLU A 17 -9.76 3.58 10.44
N LYS A 18 -9.63 3.38 9.11
CA LYS A 18 -10.80 3.21 8.23
C LYS A 18 -11.34 1.79 8.18
N PHE A 19 -10.49 0.79 8.40
CA PHE A 19 -10.85 -0.62 8.21
C PHE A 19 -10.48 -1.46 9.43
N THR A 20 -11.32 -2.44 9.74
CA THR A 20 -11.08 -3.35 10.86
C THR A 20 -10.01 -4.39 10.54
N ASN A 21 -9.90 -4.78 9.28
CA ASN A 21 -8.95 -5.78 8.79
C ASN A 21 -8.20 -5.27 7.55
N PRO A 22 -6.93 -5.67 7.36
CA PRO A 22 -6.17 -5.33 6.16
C PRO A 22 -6.81 -5.89 4.89
N GLU A 23 -7.55 -7.00 4.99
CA GLU A 23 -8.27 -7.60 3.85
C GLU A 23 -9.42 -6.71 3.38
N ALA A 24 -10.16 -6.12 4.32
CA ALA A 24 -11.24 -5.19 4.00
C ALA A 24 -10.70 -3.90 3.39
N ALA A 25 -9.55 -3.41 3.88
CA ALA A 25 -8.87 -2.27 3.28
C ALA A 25 -8.45 -2.59 1.84
N PHE A 26 -7.78 -3.73 1.65
CA PHE A 26 -7.32 -4.20 0.35
C PHE A 26 -8.48 -4.30 -0.66
N GLN A 27 -9.56 -5.01 -0.31
CA GLN A 27 -10.75 -5.16 -1.16
C GLN A 27 -11.46 -3.83 -1.44
N ASN A 28 -11.35 -2.85 -0.55
CA ASN A 28 -11.96 -1.54 -0.78
C ASN A 28 -11.16 -0.70 -1.78
N TYR A 29 -9.84 -0.89 -1.86
CA TYR A 29 -8.99 -0.20 -2.83
C TYR A 29 -8.85 -0.98 -4.15
N ASP A 30 -8.98 -2.31 -4.12
CA ASP A 30 -9.06 -3.19 -5.28
C ASP A 30 -10.41 -2.99 -6.00
N LYS A 31 -10.41 -2.06 -6.94
CA LYS A 31 -11.58 -1.59 -7.70
C LYS A 31 -12.05 -2.64 -8.71
N ASP A 32 -11.08 -3.31 -9.35
CA ASP A 32 -11.33 -4.33 -10.35
C ASP A 32 -11.56 -5.71 -9.72
N GLN A 33 -11.32 -5.85 -8.40
CA GLN A 33 -11.50 -7.06 -7.62
C GLN A 33 -10.69 -8.24 -8.17
N ASP A 34 -9.50 -7.95 -8.71
CA ASP A 34 -8.62 -8.95 -9.30
C ASP A 34 -7.76 -9.67 -8.25
N GLY A 35 -7.76 -9.17 -7.00
CA GLY A 35 -6.95 -9.70 -5.91
C GLY A 35 -5.53 -9.14 -5.87
N ALA A 36 -5.25 -8.12 -6.69
CA ALA A 36 -4.01 -7.35 -6.69
C ALA A 36 -4.30 -5.84 -6.74
N LEU A 37 -3.43 -5.05 -6.10
CA LEU A 37 -3.47 -3.60 -6.21
C LEU A 37 -2.49 -3.15 -7.27
N ASN A 38 -3.02 -2.60 -8.35
CA ASN A 38 -2.22 -2.01 -9.40
C ASN A 38 -1.70 -0.61 -9.02
N LYS A 39 -0.76 -0.10 -9.81
CA LYS A 39 -0.16 1.22 -9.61
C LYS A 39 -1.17 2.37 -9.50
N SER A 40 -2.32 2.28 -10.17
CA SER A 40 -3.35 3.32 -10.11
C SER A 40 -4.12 3.27 -8.80
N GLU A 41 -4.42 2.08 -8.30
CA GLU A 41 -5.11 1.87 -7.02
C GLU A 41 -4.23 2.23 -5.84
N ILE A 42 -2.94 1.85 -5.89
CA ILE A 42 -1.95 2.28 -4.91
C ILE A 42 -1.84 3.81 -4.87
N LYS A 43 -1.92 4.50 -6.02
CA LYS A 43 -1.97 5.96 -6.05
C LYS A 43 -3.22 6.51 -5.36
N GLU A 44 -4.39 5.89 -5.53
CA GLU A 44 -5.60 6.30 -4.82
C GLU A 44 -5.47 6.10 -3.31
N LEU A 45 -4.93 4.96 -2.88
CA LEU A 45 -4.64 4.68 -1.49
C LEU A 45 -3.66 5.71 -0.90
N LEU A 46 -2.56 5.99 -1.59
CA LEU A 46 -1.58 7.02 -1.19
C LEU A 46 -2.21 8.42 -1.13
N LYS A 47 -3.19 8.72 -2.00
CA LYS A 47 -3.95 9.98 -1.95
C LYS A 47 -4.72 10.11 -0.65
N ASP A 48 -5.39 9.03 -0.28
CA ASP A 48 -6.25 8.95 0.88
C ASP A 48 -5.43 8.95 2.19
N ALA A 49 -4.22 8.37 2.13
CA ALA A 49 -3.20 8.45 3.18
C ALA A 49 -2.54 9.85 3.31
N GLY A 50 -2.94 10.84 2.52
CA GLY A 50 -2.40 12.20 2.61
C GLY A 50 -1.04 12.40 1.92
N VAL A 51 -0.58 11.44 1.11
CA VAL A 51 0.68 11.56 0.38
C VAL A 51 0.57 12.62 -0.71
N SER A 52 1.52 13.55 -0.67
CA SER A 52 1.61 14.65 -1.62
C SER A 52 1.64 14.14 -3.06
N GLY A 53 0.82 14.75 -3.93
CA GLY A 53 0.61 14.29 -5.32
C GLY A 53 1.91 14.20 -6.13
N PHE A 54 2.90 15.02 -5.80
CA PHE A 54 4.24 15.00 -6.41
C PHE A 54 5.02 13.72 -6.08
N LEU A 55 4.96 13.25 -4.84
CA LEU A 55 5.69 12.06 -4.38
C LEU A 55 4.93 10.77 -4.70
N ARG A 56 3.61 10.84 -4.81
CA ARG A 56 2.74 9.68 -5.02
C ARG A 56 3.17 8.78 -6.17
N GLY A 57 3.55 9.35 -7.31
CA GLY A 57 4.00 8.56 -8.46
C GLY A 57 5.32 7.82 -8.22
N ILE A 58 6.26 8.49 -7.53
CA ILE A 58 7.57 7.94 -7.17
C ILE A 58 7.37 6.82 -6.14
N VAL A 59 6.59 7.10 -5.11
CA VAL A 59 6.38 6.20 -3.98
C VAL A 59 5.58 4.98 -4.39
N ALA A 60 4.53 5.13 -5.21
CA ALA A 60 3.83 3.97 -5.77
C ALA A 60 4.79 3.05 -6.53
N GLY A 61 5.71 3.63 -7.31
CA GLY A 61 6.73 2.86 -8.03
C GLY A 61 7.78 2.21 -7.10
N GLU A 62 8.21 2.90 -6.05
CA GLU A 62 9.13 2.35 -5.05
C GLU A 62 8.48 1.25 -4.21
N MET A 63 7.21 1.41 -3.82
CA MET A 63 6.45 0.38 -3.10
C MET A 63 6.26 -0.85 -3.97
N LEU A 64 5.84 -0.67 -5.23
CA LEU A 64 5.78 -1.76 -6.19
C LEU A 64 7.14 -2.44 -6.27
N LYS A 65 8.23 -1.74 -6.57
CA LYS A 65 9.55 -2.37 -6.62
C LYS A 65 10.03 -3.04 -5.33
N GLY A 66 9.58 -2.58 -4.17
CA GLY A 66 9.97 -3.13 -2.88
C GLY A 66 9.20 -4.39 -2.50
N TYR A 67 7.91 -4.45 -2.85
CA TYR A 67 6.98 -5.49 -2.40
C TYR A 67 6.48 -6.42 -3.51
N ASP A 68 6.47 -5.97 -4.78
CA ASP A 68 6.22 -6.79 -5.97
C ASP A 68 7.38 -7.78 -6.14
N LYS A 69 7.18 -8.98 -5.60
CA LYS A 69 8.07 -10.13 -5.76
C LYS A 69 7.71 -10.94 -6.99
N SER A 70 6.46 -10.82 -7.43
CA SER A 70 5.91 -11.53 -8.59
C SER A 70 6.41 -10.91 -9.91
N GLY A 71 6.73 -9.62 -9.89
CA GLY A 71 7.24 -8.88 -11.05
C GLY A 71 6.13 -8.46 -12.02
N ASP A 72 4.90 -8.34 -11.53
CA ASP A 72 3.71 -8.05 -12.33
C ASP A 72 3.32 -6.55 -12.26
N GLU A 73 4.12 -5.73 -11.57
CA GLU A 73 3.80 -4.31 -11.31
C GLU A 73 2.47 -4.12 -10.56
N THR A 74 2.06 -5.14 -9.82
CA THR A 74 0.88 -5.19 -8.95
C THR A 74 1.29 -5.74 -7.58
N ILE A 75 0.56 -5.39 -6.51
CA ILE A 75 0.76 -5.97 -5.18
C ILE A 75 -0.41 -6.90 -4.90
N ASN A 76 -0.17 -8.20 -4.94
CA ASN A 76 -1.19 -9.18 -4.58
C ASN A 76 -1.41 -9.24 -3.06
N TRP A 77 -2.46 -9.95 -2.65
CA TRP A 77 -2.80 -10.10 -1.23
C TRP A 77 -1.65 -10.64 -0.36
N GLU A 78 -0.84 -11.56 -0.87
CA GLU A 78 0.27 -12.15 -0.11
C GLU A 78 1.39 -11.12 0.12
N GLU A 79 1.77 -10.41 -0.94
CA GLU A 79 2.76 -9.33 -0.89
C GLU A 79 2.28 -8.18 0.01
N PHE A 80 0.99 -7.87 -0.06
CA PHE A 80 0.34 -6.88 0.78
C PHE A 80 0.44 -7.24 2.26
N LYS A 81 0.12 -8.50 2.62
CA LYS A 81 0.25 -8.99 3.99
C LYS A 81 1.68 -8.92 4.51
N VAL A 82 2.66 -9.24 3.68
CA VAL A 82 4.08 -9.12 4.05
C VAL A 82 4.44 -7.67 4.32
N ALA A 83 3.99 -6.74 3.47
CA ALA A 83 4.22 -5.30 3.66
C ALA A 83 3.66 -4.80 5.00
N ILE A 84 2.43 -5.18 5.33
CA ILE A 84 1.80 -4.82 6.62
C ILE A 84 2.49 -5.50 7.80
N ALA A 85 2.83 -6.79 7.68
CA ALA A 85 3.49 -7.54 8.76
C ALA A 85 4.92 -7.04 9.05
N GLU A 86 5.65 -6.56 8.04
CA GLU A 86 6.94 -5.89 8.25
C GLU A 86 6.78 -4.57 9.01
N LEU A 87 5.67 -3.85 8.83
CA LEU A 87 5.41 -2.60 9.54
C LEU A 87 5.01 -2.81 10.99
N ASP A 88 4.25 -3.87 11.27
CA ASP A 88 3.83 -4.22 12.63
C ASP A 88 5.01 -4.72 13.49
N ARG A 89 6.02 -5.34 12.86
CA ARG A 89 7.23 -5.83 13.55
C ARG A 89 8.19 -4.75 14.05
N ASP A 90 8.06 -3.51 13.58
CA ASP A 90 8.89 -2.38 14.01
C ASP A 90 8.25 -1.59 15.19
N TYR A 91 7.28 -2.19 15.88
CA TYR A 91 6.59 -1.64 17.07
C TYR A 91 6.79 -2.49 18.33
#